data_AF-A0A523GTB6-F1
#
_entry.id   AF-A0A523GTB6-F1
#
_cell.length_a   1.000
_cell.length_b   1.000
_cell.length_c   1.000
_cell.angle_alpha   90.00
_cell.angle_beta   90.00
_cell.angle_gamma   90.00
#
_symmetry.space_group_name_H-M   'P 1'
#
loop_
_entity.id
_entity.type
_entity.pdbx_description
1 polymer ?
#
loop_
_entity_poly.entity_id
_entity_poly.type
_entity_poly.pdbx_seq_one_letter_code
_entity_poly.pdbx_strand_id
1 'polypeptide(L)'
;MRESLAGLRTQLPELEVFAAEAASHLAKSEVLIHIRSSGNFSSEMNGRAGGLGVNTKGGSDESMHPDAIFFLAYTADDRSNPGRVGNAGRIKNGYTVLFAAPEVLRAASRKSKYKFKEDSFSAVIDNQTGKRVSFESGGVTYSTASLLNIVNGWVFTGEMTAALTRLGRMPIFYLSFALDQRNDYIRAGKYSRVLSPGLKYGPMKSFHDDVMISNSEVPGEGMMVIPPLEPGFMGGRYLDILDGYLAAYADTSFSDIQRIVDRAVRVKAAGGTVFFASIGHTFPSEVPSKERSRGAMHVISQGWNRDDYTGPGPGTEDLMIVLGMPTFPAARAAFAAENDIELVMLSTEKPTDRGPESYDTNRFLWLETPWPMEDGAVEIPGYDIKVLPVTGFMNGVLYYTIKAELEQRLAN
;
A
#
# COMPACT_ATOMS: atom_id res chain seq x y z
N MET A 1 12.46 5.30 9.28
CA MET A 1 11.95 4.83 7.98
C MET A 1 12.93 5.00 6.83
N ARG A 2 13.51 6.19 6.61
CA ARG A 2 14.51 6.42 5.54
C ARG A 2 15.70 5.44 5.60
N GLU A 3 16.24 5.19 6.80
CA GLU A 3 17.27 4.15 7.01
C GLU A 3 16.82 2.74 6.60
N SER A 4 15.55 2.39 6.81
CA SER A 4 15.00 1.12 6.37
C SER A 4 14.94 1.04 4.85
N LEU A 5 14.54 2.13 4.17
CA LEU A 5 14.56 2.23 2.70
C LEU A 5 15.99 2.11 2.15
N ALA A 6 16.99 2.72 2.81
CA ALA A 6 18.39 2.55 2.46
C ALA A 6 18.84 1.10 2.56
N GLY A 7 18.43 0.37 3.61
CA GLY A 7 18.68 -1.06 3.72
C GLY A 7 17.92 -1.93 2.70
N LEU A 8 16.77 -1.47 2.21
CA LEU A 8 16.06 -2.17 1.12
C LEU A 8 16.81 -1.98 -0.21
N ARG A 9 17.38 -0.80 -0.42
CA ARG A 9 18.20 -0.52 -1.61
C ARG A 9 19.40 -1.46 -1.72
N THR A 10 20.00 -1.87 -0.60
CA THR A 10 21.12 -2.83 -0.64
C THR A 10 20.69 -4.24 -1.06
N GLN A 11 19.39 -4.55 -1.00
CA GLN A 11 18.83 -5.82 -1.47
C GLN A 11 18.41 -5.79 -2.94
N LEU A 12 18.46 -4.63 -3.61
CA LEU A 12 17.94 -4.47 -4.97
C LEU A 12 18.56 -5.44 -5.99
N PRO A 13 19.89 -5.70 -6.01
CA PRO A 13 20.46 -6.66 -6.94
C PRO A 13 19.92 -8.09 -6.78
N GLU A 14 19.61 -8.51 -5.56
CA GLU A 14 19.03 -9.83 -5.30
C GLU A 14 17.54 -9.86 -5.69
N LEU A 15 16.80 -8.78 -5.39
CA LEU A 15 15.42 -8.60 -5.82
C LEU A 15 15.28 -8.63 -7.34
N GLU A 16 16.21 -8.04 -8.09
CA GLU A 16 16.24 -8.07 -9.56
C GLU A 16 16.30 -9.51 -10.10
N VAL A 17 17.15 -10.36 -9.51
CA VAL A 17 17.29 -11.76 -9.90
C VAL A 17 15.98 -12.52 -9.66
N PHE A 18 15.45 -12.43 -8.44
CA PHE A 18 14.19 -13.10 -8.09
C PHE A 18 13.00 -12.60 -8.90
N ALA A 19 12.98 -11.31 -9.23
CA ALA A 19 11.92 -10.72 -10.03
C ALA A 19 12.03 -11.12 -11.51
N ALA A 20 13.23 -11.31 -12.05
CA ALA A 20 13.44 -11.81 -13.40
C ALA A 20 13.01 -13.28 -13.57
N GLU A 21 13.26 -14.10 -12.57
CA GLU A 21 12.75 -15.48 -12.52
C GLU A 21 11.22 -15.47 -12.46
N ALA A 22 10.63 -14.69 -11.55
CA ALA A 22 9.17 -14.53 -11.47
C ALA A 22 8.56 -14.04 -12.78
N ALA A 23 9.16 -13.05 -13.45
CA ALA A 23 8.70 -12.55 -14.75
C ALA A 23 8.67 -13.66 -15.81
N SER A 24 9.68 -14.54 -15.82
CA SER A 24 9.74 -15.69 -16.73
C SER A 24 8.62 -16.72 -16.47
N HIS A 25 8.18 -16.85 -15.22
CA HIS A 25 7.00 -17.64 -14.86
C HIS A 25 5.70 -16.94 -15.30
N LEU A 26 5.55 -15.64 -14.98
CA LEU A 26 4.33 -14.87 -15.31
C LEU A 26 4.09 -14.78 -16.82
N ALA A 27 5.15 -14.65 -17.61
CA ALA A 27 5.08 -14.61 -19.07
C ALA A 27 4.54 -15.92 -19.70
N LYS A 28 4.55 -17.03 -18.95
CA LYS A 28 4.04 -18.34 -19.38
C LYS A 28 2.66 -18.64 -18.81
N SER A 29 2.44 -18.35 -17.52
CA SER A 29 1.23 -18.74 -16.81
C SER A 29 0.12 -17.70 -16.89
N GLU A 30 0.48 -16.43 -17.13
CA GLU A 30 -0.41 -15.27 -17.09
C GLU A 30 -1.16 -15.09 -15.75
N VAL A 31 -0.80 -15.82 -14.69
CA VAL A 31 -1.55 -15.84 -13.41
C VAL A 31 -0.67 -15.45 -12.24
N LEU A 32 -1.09 -14.43 -11.49
CA LEU A 32 -0.48 -14.00 -10.24
C LEU A 32 -1.49 -14.04 -9.09
N ILE A 33 -1.15 -14.76 -8.02
CA ILE A 33 -2.01 -15.01 -6.88
C ILE A 33 -1.36 -14.45 -5.61
N HIS A 34 -2.09 -13.60 -4.89
CA HIS A 34 -1.69 -13.15 -3.55
C HIS A 34 -2.30 -14.08 -2.51
N ILE A 35 -1.47 -14.78 -1.75
CA ILE A 35 -1.97 -15.59 -0.64
C ILE A 35 -2.16 -14.68 0.57
N ARG A 36 -3.36 -14.70 1.16
CA ARG A 36 -3.71 -13.96 2.38
C ARG A 36 -2.85 -14.43 3.56
N SER A 37 -1.67 -13.84 3.69
CA SER A 37 -0.65 -14.13 4.69
C SER A 37 -0.64 -13.07 5.79
N SER A 38 -0.70 -11.78 5.42
CA SER A 38 -1.09 -10.66 6.28
C SER A 38 -2.18 -9.82 5.60
N GLY A 39 -3.17 -9.36 6.37
CA GLY A 39 -4.40 -8.76 5.82
C GLY A 39 -4.16 -7.46 5.07
N ASN A 40 -3.26 -6.64 5.61
CA ASN A 40 -2.79 -5.37 5.05
C ASN A 40 -1.99 -5.58 3.75
N PHE A 41 -1.00 -6.47 3.74
CA PHE A 41 -0.18 -6.72 2.56
C PHE A 41 -1.03 -7.24 1.40
N SER A 42 -1.85 -8.26 1.63
CA SER A 42 -2.71 -8.82 0.57
C SER A 42 -3.76 -7.83 0.07
N SER A 43 -4.26 -6.95 0.94
CA SER A 43 -5.18 -5.89 0.55
C SER A 43 -4.47 -4.82 -0.27
N GLU A 44 -3.26 -4.44 0.15
CA GLU A 44 -2.43 -3.46 -0.56
C GLU A 44 -1.97 -3.99 -1.90
N MET A 45 -1.57 -5.25 -2.05
CA MET A 45 -1.10 -5.74 -3.34
C MET A 45 -2.23 -6.00 -4.36
N ASN A 46 -3.51 -5.87 -3.99
CA ASN A 46 -4.63 -6.23 -4.86
C ASN A 46 -5.57 -5.05 -5.15
N GLY A 47 -5.92 -4.89 -6.44
CA GLY A 47 -6.94 -3.94 -6.88
C GLY A 47 -6.58 -2.47 -6.62
N ARG A 48 -5.29 -2.14 -6.57
CA ARG A 48 -4.82 -0.76 -6.39
C ARG A 48 -4.58 -0.07 -7.71
N ALA A 49 -4.92 1.21 -7.76
CA ALA A 49 -4.43 2.15 -8.77
C ALA A 49 -2.90 2.02 -8.94
N GLY A 50 -2.42 1.89 -10.17
CA GLY A 50 -1.00 1.68 -10.47
C GLY A 50 -0.45 0.31 -10.07
N GLY A 51 -1.29 -0.60 -9.53
CA GLY A 51 -0.93 -1.99 -9.26
C GLY A 51 -1.22 -2.91 -10.44
N LEU A 52 -0.58 -4.09 -10.47
CA LEU A 52 -0.75 -5.07 -11.55
C LEU A 52 -2.20 -5.58 -11.61
N GLY A 53 -2.76 -5.61 -12.82
CA GLY A 53 -4.11 -6.08 -13.11
C GLY A 53 -4.31 -7.59 -12.90
N VAL A 54 -3.24 -8.36 -12.99
CA VAL A 54 -3.24 -9.82 -12.80
C VAL A 54 -3.37 -10.25 -11.35
N ASN A 55 -3.26 -9.30 -10.42
CA ASN A 55 -3.23 -9.61 -9.00
C ASN A 55 -4.61 -10.10 -8.56
N THR A 56 -4.72 -11.36 -8.17
CA THR A 56 -5.94 -11.93 -7.58
C THR A 56 -5.74 -12.27 -6.11
N LYS A 57 -6.78 -12.08 -5.28
CA LYS A 57 -6.75 -12.56 -3.89
C LYS A 57 -6.99 -14.07 -3.90
N GLY A 58 -6.00 -14.85 -3.46
CA GLY A 58 -6.13 -16.29 -3.30
C GLY A 58 -7.15 -16.65 -2.21
N GLY A 59 -8.04 -17.60 -2.52
CA GLY A 59 -8.87 -18.32 -1.55
C GLY A 59 -8.06 -19.34 -0.75
N SER A 60 -8.68 -19.97 0.25
CA SER A 60 -7.95 -20.85 1.17
C SER A 60 -7.52 -22.19 0.58
N ASP A 61 -8.19 -22.79 -0.42
CA ASP A 61 -7.84 -24.18 -0.81
C ASP A 61 -8.12 -24.67 -2.26
N GLU A 62 -8.88 -24.01 -3.16
CA GLU A 62 -9.47 -24.78 -4.29
C GLU A 62 -9.09 -24.42 -5.76
N SER A 63 -8.16 -23.50 -6.03
CA SER A 63 -7.70 -23.31 -7.43
C SER A 63 -6.33 -22.65 -7.55
N MET A 64 -5.34 -23.13 -6.79
CA MET A 64 -3.96 -22.70 -6.99
C MET A 64 -3.47 -23.27 -8.33
N HIS A 65 -3.40 -22.42 -9.35
CA HIS A 65 -2.82 -22.78 -10.64
C HIS A 65 -1.38 -23.23 -10.41
N PRO A 66 -0.96 -24.40 -10.93
CA PRO A 66 0.36 -24.95 -10.64
C PRO A 66 1.48 -23.99 -11.02
N ASP A 67 1.31 -23.20 -12.08
CA ASP A 67 2.31 -22.25 -12.57
C ASP A 67 2.12 -20.81 -12.07
N ALA A 68 1.26 -20.57 -11.08
CA ALA A 68 1.06 -19.23 -10.54
C ALA A 68 2.27 -18.75 -9.73
N ILE A 69 2.37 -17.43 -9.64
CA ILE A 69 3.27 -16.75 -8.69
C ILE A 69 2.50 -16.46 -7.42
N PHE A 70 3.11 -16.75 -6.27
CA PHE A 70 2.52 -16.59 -4.95
C PHE A 70 3.30 -15.57 -4.12
N PHE A 71 2.65 -14.48 -3.74
CA PHE A 71 3.21 -13.53 -2.78
C PHE A 71 2.73 -13.83 -1.37
N LEU A 72 3.67 -13.87 -0.43
CA LEU A 72 3.46 -14.12 0.98
C LEU A 72 4.21 -13.08 1.80
N ALA A 73 3.57 -12.48 2.79
CA ALA A 73 4.21 -11.58 3.74
C ALA A 73 3.99 -12.11 5.16
N TYR A 74 5.07 -12.16 5.94
CA TYR A 74 5.02 -12.63 7.32
C TYR A 74 5.76 -11.67 8.25
N THR A 75 5.11 -11.33 9.37
CA THR A 75 5.67 -10.49 10.42
C THR A 75 5.63 -11.21 11.77
N ALA A 76 6.38 -10.70 12.75
CA ALA A 76 6.35 -11.22 14.12
C ALA A 76 4.97 -11.05 14.80
N ASP A 77 4.12 -10.18 14.27
CA ASP A 77 2.79 -9.85 14.77
C ASP A 77 1.70 -10.77 14.17
N ASP A 78 1.98 -11.45 13.05
CA ASP A 78 1.09 -12.41 12.36
C ASP A 78 1.00 -13.79 13.05
N ARG A 79 1.15 -13.84 14.38
CA ARG A 79 1.24 -15.10 15.16
C ARG A 79 -0.02 -15.96 15.08
N SER A 80 -1.14 -15.41 14.63
CA SER A 80 -2.43 -16.12 14.56
C SER A 80 -2.50 -17.14 13.42
N ASN A 81 -1.59 -17.13 12.43
CA ASN A 81 -1.70 -18.07 11.31
C ASN A 81 -0.39 -18.51 10.60
N PRO A 82 0.60 -19.06 11.34
CA PRO A 82 1.82 -19.61 10.72
C PRO A 82 1.53 -20.78 9.77
N GLY A 83 0.39 -21.47 9.94
CA GLY A 83 0.01 -22.61 9.11
C GLY A 83 -0.26 -22.25 7.64
N ARG A 84 -0.81 -21.07 7.35
CA ARG A 84 -1.04 -20.63 5.96
C ARG A 84 0.27 -20.39 5.21
N VAL A 85 1.22 -19.68 5.82
CA VAL A 85 2.51 -19.42 5.20
C VAL A 85 3.31 -20.72 5.05
N GLY A 86 3.28 -21.59 6.08
CA GLY A 86 3.94 -22.89 6.01
C GLY A 86 3.33 -23.88 4.99
N ASN A 87 2.03 -23.78 4.70
CA ASN A 87 1.37 -24.57 3.66
C ASN A 87 1.66 -24.03 2.25
N ALA A 88 1.79 -22.72 2.10
CA ALA A 88 2.10 -22.10 0.82
C ALA A 88 3.50 -22.47 0.31
N GLY A 89 4.49 -22.64 1.19
CA GLY A 89 5.81 -23.20 0.80
C GLY A 89 5.78 -24.67 0.34
N ARG A 90 4.60 -25.31 0.27
CA ARG A 90 4.45 -26.68 -0.24
C ARG A 90 3.83 -26.73 -1.63
N ILE A 91 3.60 -25.58 -2.27
CA ILE A 91 3.07 -25.52 -3.63
C ILE A 91 4.18 -25.99 -4.58
N LYS A 92 4.13 -27.26 -4.97
CA LYS A 92 5.24 -27.97 -5.63
C LYS A 92 5.64 -27.44 -7.02
N ASN A 93 4.83 -26.58 -7.63
CA ASN A 93 5.03 -26.13 -9.02
C ASN A 93 5.02 -24.60 -9.19
N GLY A 94 4.65 -23.86 -8.14
CA GLY A 94 4.48 -22.40 -8.21
C GLY A 94 5.75 -21.65 -7.86
N TYR A 95 5.89 -20.44 -8.37
CA TYR A 95 6.97 -19.55 -7.95
C TYR A 95 6.54 -18.78 -6.70
N THR A 96 7.18 -19.02 -5.56
CA THR A 96 6.71 -18.54 -4.26
C THR A 96 7.68 -17.52 -3.66
N VAL A 97 7.21 -16.30 -3.43
CA VAL A 97 7.98 -15.18 -2.89
C VAL A 97 7.51 -14.87 -1.48
N LEU A 98 8.42 -14.97 -0.51
CA LEU A 98 8.15 -14.70 0.90
C LEU A 98 8.86 -13.42 1.35
N PHE A 99 8.09 -12.42 1.77
CA PHE A 99 8.56 -11.20 2.42
C PHE A 99 8.56 -11.39 3.95
N ALA A 100 9.73 -11.68 4.52
CA ALA A 100 9.88 -11.94 5.95
C ALA A 100 11.35 -11.86 6.38
N ALA A 101 11.62 -11.34 7.57
CA ALA A 101 12.98 -11.33 8.07
C ALA A 101 13.43 -12.74 8.50
N PRO A 102 14.67 -13.14 8.23
CA PRO A 102 15.19 -14.47 8.57
C PRO A 102 15.06 -14.83 10.06
N GLU A 103 15.24 -13.88 10.99
CA GLU A 103 15.07 -14.10 12.43
C GLU A 103 13.63 -14.41 12.82
N VAL A 104 12.64 -13.80 12.15
CA VAL A 104 11.22 -14.05 12.40
C VAL A 104 10.84 -15.46 11.94
N LEU A 105 11.36 -15.89 10.79
CA LEU A 105 11.16 -17.26 10.29
C LEU A 105 11.79 -18.29 11.23
N ARG A 106 13.03 -18.04 11.68
CA ARG A 106 13.69 -18.90 12.67
C ARG A 106 12.91 -18.99 13.98
N ALA A 107 12.37 -17.88 14.47
CA ALA A 107 11.56 -17.85 15.69
C ALA A 107 10.23 -18.60 15.51
N ALA A 108 9.57 -18.42 14.36
CA ALA A 108 8.32 -19.12 14.03
C ALA A 108 8.52 -20.63 13.91
N SER A 109 9.59 -21.08 13.27
CA SER A 109 9.97 -22.50 13.15
C SER A 109 10.19 -23.21 14.49
N ARG A 110 10.64 -22.49 15.53
CA ARG A 110 10.82 -23.06 16.87
C ARG A 110 9.51 -23.27 17.62
N LYS A 111 8.50 -22.43 17.35
CA LYS A 111 7.24 -22.38 18.12
C LYS A 111 6.09 -23.14 17.46
N SER A 112 6.18 -23.38 16.16
CA SER A 112 5.07 -23.90 15.38
C SER A 112 5.31 -25.35 14.96
N LYS A 113 4.21 -26.12 14.84
CA LYS A 113 4.25 -27.46 14.21
C LYS A 113 4.66 -27.41 12.74
N TYR A 114 4.64 -26.22 12.14
CA TYR A 114 5.10 -25.94 10.79
C TYR A 114 6.57 -25.51 10.83
N LYS A 115 7.44 -26.34 10.25
CA LYS A 115 8.84 -25.97 10.04
C LYS A 115 8.90 -25.11 8.78
N PHE A 116 9.20 -23.83 8.94
CA PHE A 116 9.62 -23.01 7.80
C PHE A 116 11.02 -23.45 7.44
N LYS A 117 11.16 -24.00 6.24
CA LYS A 117 12.47 -24.17 5.63
C LYS A 117 12.59 -23.12 4.53
N GLU A 118 13.70 -22.42 4.53
CA GLU A 118 13.98 -21.35 3.56
C GLU A 118 13.95 -21.89 2.12
N ASP A 119 14.42 -23.13 1.94
CA ASP A 119 14.38 -23.89 0.67
C ASP A 119 12.97 -24.25 0.17
N SER A 120 11.92 -23.94 0.93
CA SER A 120 10.53 -24.18 0.55
C SER A 120 9.92 -23.01 -0.22
N PHE A 121 10.68 -21.93 -0.41
CA PHE A 121 10.28 -20.75 -1.17
C PHE A 121 11.25 -20.55 -2.33
N SER A 122 10.74 -20.03 -3.45
CA SER A 122 11.58 -19.67 -4.59
C SER A 122 12.44 -18.45 -4.28
N ALA A 123 11.90 -17.52 -3.48
CA ALA A 123 12.60 -16.33 -3.01
C ALA A 123 12.17 -15.99 -1.58
N VAL A 124 13.13 -15.59 -0.74
CA VAL A 124 12.88 -15.00 0.58
C VAL A 124 13.51 -13.61 0.60
N ILE A 125 12.69 -12.60 0.85
CA ILE A 125 13.07 -11.18 0.82
C ILE A 125 13.01 -10.64 2.23
N ASP A 126 14.13 -10.10 2.72
CA ASP A 126 14.24 -9.55 4.06
C ASP A 126 13.50 -8.20 4.16
N ASN A 127 12.40 -8.21 4.89
CA ASN A 127 11.62 -7.00 5.21
C ASN A 127 12.17 -6.21 6.39
N GLN A 128 13.34 -6.58 6.92
CA GLN A 128 14.02 -5.95 8.03
C GLN A 128 13.16 -5.82 9.31
N THR A 129 12.24 -6.77 9.55
CA THR A 129 11.28 -6.71 10.70
C THR A 129 11.91 -6.49 12.07
N GLY A 130 13.21 -6.81 12.25
CA GLY A 130 13.91 -6.57 13.51
C GLY A 130 14.06 -5.09 13.88
N LYS A 131 13.85 -4.16 12.95
CA LYS A 131 13.95 -2.72 13.20
C LYS A 131 12.62 -2.18 13.72
N ARG A 132 12.61 -1.75 14.97
CA ARG A 132 11.56 -0.86 15.48
C ARG A 132 11.99 0.57 15.20
N VAL A 133 11.07 1.39 14.71
CA VAL A 133 11.36 2.80 14.41
C VAL A 133 10.84 3.64 15.57
N SER A 134 11.72 4.47 16.13
CA SER A 134 11.34 5.62 16.95
C SER A 134 11.01 6.78 16.02
N PHE A 135 9.95 7.51 16.35
CA PHE A 135 9.69 8.82 15.78
C PHE A 135 10.42 9.87 16.66
N GLU A 136 10.68 11.08 16.12
CA GLU A 136 11.66 12.04 16.66
C GLU A 136 11.56 12.33 18.17
N SER A 137 10.36 12.19 18.75
CA SER A 137 10.13 12.41 20.17
C SER A 137 10.79 11.36 21.09
N GLY A 138 11.22 10.19 20.59
CA GLY A 138 12.28 9.38 21.21
C GLY A 138 11.87 8.38 22.31
N GLY A 139 10.58 8.15 22.57
CA GLY A 139 10.14 7.14 23.56
C GLY A 139 9.46 5.91 22.97
N VAL A 140 8.49 6.12 22.08
CA VAL A 140 7.62 5.06 21.57
C VAL A 140 8.15 4.54 20.25
N THR A 141 8.32 3.22 20.17
CA THR A 141 8.78 2.55 18.95
C THR A 141 7.69 1.65 18.40
N TYR A 142 7.58 1.58 17.07
CA TYR A 142 6.62 0.72 16.37
C TYR A 142 7.31 -0.30 15.49
N SER A 143 6.67 -1.45 15.32
CA SER A 143 7.03 -2.40 14.28
C SER A 143 6.65 -1.78 12.94
N THR A 144 7.60 -1.69 12.01
CA THR A 144 7.36 -1.22 10.64
C THR A 144 7.41 -2.36 9.63
N ALA A 145 7.43 -3.60 10.14
CA ALA A 145 7.56 -4.83 9.36
C ALA A 145 6.51 -4.94 8.24
N SER A 146 5.26 -4.67 8.58
CA SER A 146 4.12 -4.63 7.66
C SER A 146 4.30 -3.61 6.54
N LEU A 147 4.71 -2.39 6.90
CA LEU A 147 4.97 -1.33 5.93
C LEU A 147 6.15 -1.68 5.01
N LEU A 148 7.20 -2.29 5.55
CA LEU A 148 8.35 -2.72 4.76
C LEU A 148 8.02 -3.93 3.86
N ASN A 149 7.10 -4.81 4.28
CA ASN A 149 6.54 -5.82 3.39
C ASN A 149 5.85 -5.16 2.19
N ILE A 150 5.02 -4.14 2.41
CA ILE A 150 4.35 -3.41 1.33
C ILE A 150 5.38 -2.81 0.37
N VAL A 151 6.40 -2.12 0.88
CA VAL A 151 7.45 -1.53 0.04
C VAL A 151 8.18 -2.60 -0.76
N ASN A 152 8.60 -3.70 -0.13
CA ASN A 152 9.26 -4.80 -0.83
C ASN A 152 8.37 -5.43 -1.90
N GLY A 153 7.07 -5.60 -1.62
CA GLY A 153 6.10 -6.11 -2.59
C GLY A 153 6.03 -5.23 -3.84
N TRP A 154 6.03 -3.90 -3.66
CA TRP A 154 6.01 -2.94 -4.77
C TRP A 154 7.35 -2.83 -5.50
N VAL A 155 8.48 -2.83 -4.80
CA VAL A 155 9.82 -2.88 -5.41
C VAL A 155 9.95 -4.13 -6.28
N PHE A 156 9.59 -5.30 -5.74
CA PHE A 156 9.59 -6.56 -6.47
C PHE A 156 8.65 -6.52 -7.68
N THR A 157 7.45 -5.98 -7.52
CA THR A 157 6.49 -5.80 -8.62
C THR A 157 7.04 -4.91 -9.74
N GLY A 158 7.75 -3.83 -9.36
CA GLY A 158 8.43 -2.95 -10.30
C GLY A 158 9.52 -3.69 -11.08
N GLU A 159 10.41 -4.38 -10.39
CA GLU A 159 11.50 -5.13 -11.04
C GLU A 159 10.99 -6.28 -11.91
N MET A 160 9.90 -6.93 -11.50
CA MET A 160 9.26 -7.97 -12.30
C MET A 160 8.66 -7.37 -13.58
N THR A 161 8.09 -6.17 -13.48
CA THR A 161 7.62 -5.41 -14.65
C THR A 161 8.77 -5.07 -15.59
N ALA A 162 9.89 -4.56 -15.06
CA ALA A 162 11.08 -4.28 -15.86
C ALA A 162 11.57 -5.54 -16.59
N ALA A 163 11.66 -6.68 -15.88
CA ALA A 163 12.02 -7.95 -16.48
C ALA A 163 11.03 -8.42 -17.56
N LEU A 164 9.73 -8.26 -17.36
CA LEU A 164 8.71 -8.57 -18.38
C LEU A 164 8.90 -7.75 -19.65
N THR A 165 9.24 -6.46 -19.54
CA THR A 165 9.50 -5.64 -20.74
C THR A 165 10.68 -6.19 -21.53
N ARG A 166 11.75 -6.66 -20.86
CA ARG A 166 12.88 -7.32 -21.53
C ARG A 166 12.50 -8.65 -22.18
N LEU A 167 11.41 -9.29 -21.73
CA LEU A 167 10.80 -10.46 -22.36
C LEU A 167 9.78 -10.10 -23.46
N GLY A 168 9.66 -8.83 -23.84
CA GLY A 168 8.71 -8.36 -24.85
C GLY A 168 7.26 -8.34 -24.37
N ARG A 169 7.02 -8.28 -23.05
CA ARG A 169 5.69 -8.28 -22.44
C ARG A 169 5.48 -7.03 -21.60
N MET A 170 4.36 -6.33 -21.80
CA MET A 170 3.94 -5.23 -20.93
C MET A 170 2.72 -5.64 -20.10
N PRO A 171 2.82 -5.75 -18.77
CA PRO A 171 1.66 -6.09 -17.96
C PRO A 171 0.64 -4.96 -17.90
N ILE A 172 -0.61 -5.33 -17.65
CA ILE A 172 -1.70 -4.37 -17.45
C ILE A 172 -1.66 -3.86 -16.00
N PHE A 173 -1.92 -2.57 -15.83
CA PHE A 173 -2.05 -1.91 -14.53
C PHE A 173 -3.44 -1.31 -14.36
N TYR A 174 -3.95 -1.30 -13.13
CA TYR A 174 -5.21 -0.63 -12.80
C TYR A 174 -5.07 0.88 -12.95
N LEU A 175 -6.02 1.52 -13.64
CA LEU A 175 -6.16 2.96 -13.66
C LEU A 175 -6.63 3.47 -12.30
N SER A 176 -6.11 4.62 -11.87
CA SER A 176 -6.64 5.31 -10.70
C SER A 176 -8.06 5.78 -10.96
N PHE A 177 -8.97 5.56 -9.99
CA PHE A 177 -10.31 6.12 -10.07
C PHE A 177 -10.31 7.66 -10.13
N ALA A 178 -9.25 8.30 -9.61
CA ALA A 178 -9.06 9.74 -9.73
C ALA A 178 -8.79 10.20 -11.17
N LEU A 179 -8.33 9.27 -12.03
CA LEU A 179 -8.09 9.50 -13.46
C LEU A 179 -9.24 9.05 -14.37
N ASP A 180 -10.06 8.09 -13.93
CA ASP A 180 -11.13 7.46 -14.74
C ASP A 180 -12.20 8.46 -15.24
N GLN A 181 -12.26 9.66 -14.66
CA GLN A 181 -13.16 10.73 -15.10
C GLN A 181 -12.61 11.58 -16.26
N ARG A 182 -11.36 11.35 -16.69
CA ARG A 182 -10.72 12.12 -17.76
C ARG A 182 -10.63 11.28 -19.04
N ASN A 183 -11.14 11.82 -20.14
CA ASN A 183 -11.09 11.19 -21.47
C ASN A 183 -9.66 10.97 -22.01
N ASP A 184 -8.64 11.37 -21.26
CA ASP A 184 -7.24 11.35 -21.67
C ASP A 184 -6.59 9.96 -21.49
N TYR A 185 -7.22 9.04 -20.74
CA TYR A 185 -6.67 7.71 -20.41
C TYR A 185 -7.46 6.56 -21.06
N ILE A 186 -7.82 6.71 -22.33
CA ILE A 186 -8.71 5.78 -23.06
C ILE A 186 -8.23 4.32 -22.95
N ARG A 187 -6.93 4.08 -23.09
CA ARG A 187 -6.35 2.73 -23.08
C ARG A 187 -6.34 2.13 -21.67
N ALA A 188 -5.83 2.85 -20.67
CA ALA A 188 -5.88 2.39 -19.28
C ALA A 188 -7.33 2.17 -18.79
N GLY A 189 -8.27 3.02 -19.20
CA GLY A 189 -9.71 2.86 -18.91
C GLY A 189 -10.32 1.63 -19.59
N LYS A 190 -9.97 1.35 -20.85
CA LYS A 190 -10.34 0.11 -21.58
C LYS A 190 -9.94 -1.12 -20.78
N TYR A 191 -8.70 -1.18 -20.31
CA TYR A 191 -8.21 -2.36 -19.59
C TYR A 191 -8.72 -2.44 -18.15
N SER A 192 -8.91 -1.33 -17.45
CA SER A 192 -9.42 -1.33 -16.06
C SER A 192 -10.81 -1.97 -15.94
N ARG A 193 -11.63 -1.86 -16.98
CA ARG A 193 -12.95 -2.54 -17.04
C ARG A 193 -12.81 -4.06 -17.14
N VAL A 194 -11.78 -4.57 -17.83
CA VAL A 194 -11.51 -6.01 -17.99
C VAL A 194 -10.91 -6.61 -16.71
N LEU A 195 -10.28 -5.78 -15.86
CA LEU A 195 -9.71 -6.20 -14.58
C LEU A 195 -10.73 -6.35 -13.43
N SER A 196 -12.00 -5.99 -13.66
CA SER A 196 -13.11 -6.22 -12.73
C SER A 196 -13.96 -7.40 -13.24
N PRO A 197 -13.59 -8.65 -12.91
CA PRO A 197 -14.20 -9.82 -13.54
C PRO A 197 -15.71 -9.92 -13.28
N GLY A 198 -16.43 -10.24 -14.35
CA GLY A 198 -17.87 -10.48 -14.38
C GLY A 198 -18.33 -10.74 -15.83
N LEU A 199 -19.52 -11.29 -16.01
CA LEU A 199 -20.10 -11.67 -17.33
C LEU A 199 -20.04 -10.55 -18.40
N LYS A 200 -19.84 -9.30 -17.99
CA LYS A 200 -19.87 -8.10 -18.83
C LYS A 200 -18.54 -7.77 -19.53
N TYR A 201 -17.39 -8.22 -19.02
CA TYR A 201 -16.08 -7.66 -19.42
C TYR A 201 -15.05 -8.67 -19.98
N GLY A 202 -15.43 -9.94 -20.11
CA GLY A 202 -14.57 -10.97 -20.70
C GLY A 202 -13.54 -11.58 -19.73
N PRO A 203 -12.63 -12.44 -20.22
CA PRO A 203 -11.59 -13.03 -19.40
C PRO A 203 -10.57 -11.98 -18.96
N MET A 204 -10.00 -12.17 -17.77
CA MET A 204 -8.92 -11.34 -17.26
C MET A 204 -7.74 -11.40 -18.23
N LYS A 205 -7.16 -10.25 -18.53
CA LYS A 205 -5.94 -10.14 -19.35
C LYS A 205 -4.77 -9.74 -18.50
N SER A 206 -3.62 -10.31 -18.82
CA SER A 206 -2.40 -10.12 -18.08
C SER A 206 -1.46 -9.11 -18.72
N PHE A 207 -1.46 -9.08 -20.04
CA PHE A 207 -0.58 -8.26 -20.86
C PHE A 207 -1.39 -7.42 -21.85
N HIS A 208 -0.83 -6.29 -22.25
CA HIS A 208 -1.38 -5.47 -23.32
C HIS A 208 -1.17 -6.15 -24.67
N ASP A 209 -2.17 -6.05 -25.54
CA ASP A 209 -2.10 -6.49 -26.94
C ASP A 209 -1.82 -5.31 -27.89
N ASP A 210 -1.85 -4.08 -27.37
CA ASP A 210 -1.70 -2.81 -28.09
C ASP A 210 -0.42 -2.04 -27.69
N VAL A 211 0.54 -2.73 -27.09
CA VAL A 211 1.86 -2.22 -26.71
C VAL A 211 2.94 -3.04 -27.40
N MET A 212 3.86 -2.35 -28.09
CA MET A 212 5.07 -2.91 -28.66
C MET A 212 6.26 -2.59 -27.76
N ILE A 213 7.10 -3.57 -27.46
CA ILE A 213 8.38 -3.33 -26.80
C ILE A 213 9.46 -3.16 -27.87
N SER A 214 10.04 -1.96 -28.01
CA SER A 214 11.09 -1.70 -29.02
C SER A 214 11.94 -0.49 -28.66
N ASN A 215 13.22 -0.52 -29.07
CA ASN A 215 14.17 0.60 -28.92
C ASN A 215 14.30 1.47 -30.19
N SER A 216 13.77 1.03 -31.34
CA SER A 216 14.13 1.64 -32.63
C SER A 216 13.05 1.58 -33.71
N GLU A 217 11.91 0.94 -33.46
CA GLU A 217 10.87 0.77 -34.49
C GLU A 217 9.82 1.87 -34.44
N VAL A 218 9.38 2.29 -35.62
CA VAL A 218 8.19 3.14 -35.78
C VAL A 218 6.97 2.25 -35.54
N PRO A 219 6.14 2.53 -34.52
CA PRO A 219 4.96 1.71 -34.25
C PRO A 219 3.99 1.76 -35.44
N GLY A 220 3.25 0.67 -35.65
CA GLY A 220 2.02 0.74 -36.45
C GLY A 220 1.04 1.75 -35.85
N GLU A 221 0.16 2.31 -36.68
CA GLU A 221 -0.84 3.28 -36.24
C GLU A 221 -1.64 2.76 -35.03
N GLY A 222 -1.64 3.51 -33.92
CA GLY A 222 -2.36 3.15 -32.70
C GLY A 222 -1.61 2.24 -31.71
N MET A 223 -0.36 1.85 -31.97
CA MET A 223 0.46 1.12 -31.00
C MET A 223 1.32 2.05 -30.13
N MET A 224 1.38 1.73 -28.85
CA MET A 224 2.30 2.37 -27.89
C MET A 224 3.64 1.66 -27.91
N VAL A 225 4.75 2.43 -27.90
CA VAL A 225 6.11 1.86 -27.81
C VAL A 225 6.67 2.09 -26.43
N ILE A 226 7.11 1.01 -25.79
CA ILE A 226 7.81 1.05 -24.51
C ILE A 226 9.20 0.43 -24.72
N PRO A 227 10.29 1.06 -24.27
CA PRO A 227 11.60 0.42 -24.34
C PRO A 227 11.69 -0.71 -23.30
N PRO A 228 12.50 -1.76 -23.54
CA PRO A 228 12.93 -2.65 -22.47
C PRO A 228 13.56 -1.84 -21.34
N LEU A 229 13.10 -2.07 -20.11
CA LEU A 229 13.62 -1.38 -18.93
C LEU A 229 14.82 -2.11 -18.37
N GLU A 230 15.84 -1.37 -17.93
CA GLU A 230 17.04 -1.94 -17.32
C GLU A 230 16.75 -2.56 -15.94
N PRO A 231 17.53 -3.58 -15.50
CA PRO A 231 17.49 -4.06 -14.12
C PRO A 231 17.72 -2.93 -13.12
N GLY A 232 16.96 -2.94 -12.02
CA GLY A 232 17.07 -1.96 -10.94
C GLY A 232 16.36 -0.62 -11.23
N PHE A 233 15.86 -0.41 -12.45
CA PHE A 233 15.22 0.85 -12.84
C PHE A 233 13.96 1.12 -12.01
N MET A 234 13.02 0.17 -11.96
CA MET A 234 11.69 0.41 -11.39
C MET A 234 11.75 0.48 -9.85
N GLY A 235 12.41 -0.49 -9.23
CA GLY A 235 12.61 -0.58 -7.79
C GLY A 235 13.47 0.55 -7.25
N GLY A 236 14.56 0.89 -7.93
CA GLY A 236 15.42 2.02 -7.59
C GLY A 236 14.65 3.35 -7.60
N ARG A 237 13.90 3.61 -8.68
CA ARG A 237 13.06 4.82 -8.80
C ARG A 237 11.96 4.89 -7.75
N TYR A 238 11.30 3.77 -7.46
CA TYR A 238 10.28 3.73 -6.42
C TYR A 238 10.86 4.08 -5.04
N LEU A 239 12.00 3.51 -4.68
CA LEU A 239 12.69 3.82 -3.42
C LEU A 239 13.16 5.28 -3.35
N ASP A 240 13.64 5.86 -4.46
CA ASP A 240 14.02 7.29 -4.52
C ASP A 240 12.81 8.19 -4.23
N ILE A 241 11.67 7.89 -4.85
CA ILE A 241 10.44 8.67 -4.67
C ILE A 241 9.92 8.57 -3.24
N LEU A 242 9.91 7.36 -2.66
CA LEU A 242 9.51 7.18 -1.26
C LEU A 242 10.44 7.93 -0.29
N ASP A 243 11.76 7.90 -0.52
CA ASP A 243 12.69 8.69 0.30
C ASP A 243 12.41 10.20 0.16
N GLY A 244 12.14 10.66 -1.07
CA GLY A 244 11.76 12.05 -1.35
C GLY A 244 10.49 12.47 -0.60
N TYR A 245 9.44 11.63 -0.59
CA TYR A 245 8.24 11.94 0.19
C TYR A 245 8.51 11.94 1.70
N LEU A 246 9.29 11.00 2.21
CA LEU A 246 9.67 10.99 3.63
C LEU A 246 10.49 12.23 4.02
N ALA A 247 11.39 12.69 3.15
CA ALA A 247 12.15 13.91 3.35
C ALA A 247 11.23 15.14 3.34
N ALA A 248 10.36 15.27 2.34
CA ALA A 248 9.37 16.34 2.28
C ALA A 248 8.49 16.37 3.54
N TYR A 249 8.06 15.21 4.02
CA TYR A 249 7.29 15.10 5.26
C TYR A 249 8.03 15.63 6.49
N ALA A 250 9.30 15.27 6.64
CA ALA A 250 10.13 15.73 7.74
C ALA A 250 10.35 17.25 7.66
N ASP A 251 10.57 17.78 6.45
CA ASP A 251 10.95 19.17 6.26
C ASP A 251 9.75 20.13 6.29
N THR A 252 8.59 19.75 5.74
CA THR A 252 7.48 20.70 5.49
C THR A 252 6.21 20.43 6.28
N SER A 253 5.91 19.16 6.60
CA SER A 253 4.63 18.79 7.21
C SER A 253 4.73 18.49 8.71
N PHE A 254 5.94 18.39 9.27
CA PHE A 254 6.11 17.99 10.67
C PHE A 254 5.45 18.97 11.63
N SER A 255 5.51 20.28 11.37
CA SER A 255 4.79 21.27 12.18
C SER A 255 3.27 21.08 12.15
N ASP A 256 2.71 20.66 11.02
CA ASP A 256 1.27 20.36 10.94
C ASP A 256 0.91 19.06 11.66
N ILE A 257 1.80 18.05 11.63
CA ILE A 257 1.65 16.86 12.48
C ILE A 257 1.64 17.25 13.95
N GLN A 258 2.54 18.15 14.39
CA GLN A 258 2.54 18.65 15.77
C GLN A 258 1.22 19.36 16.12
N ARG A 259 0.64 20.16 15.20
CA ARG A 259 -0.68 20.78 15.39
C ARG A 259 -1.81 19.76 15.50
N ILE A 260 -1.77 18.67 14.71
CA ILE A 260 -2.74 17.57 14.82
C ILE A 260 -2.63 16.91 16.19
N VAL A 261 -1.40 16.66 16.65
CA VAL A 261 -1.13 16.04 17.94
C VAL A 261 -1.55 16.96 19.09
N ASP A 262 -1.31 18.27 19.01
CA ASP A 262 -1.77 19.26 20.00
C ASP A 262 -3.29 19.21 20.17
N ARG A 263 -4.05 19.16 19.06
CA ARG A 263 -5.51 19.02 19.08
C ARG A 263 -5.93 17.70 19.73
N ALA A 264 -5.27 16.60 19.37
CA ALA A 264 -5.54 15.28 19.93
C ALA A 264 -5.28 15.24 21.45
N VAL A 265 -4.16 15.78 21.92
CA VAL A 265 -3.84 15.89 23.35
C VAL A 265 -4.90 16.71 24.10
N ARG A 266 -5.31 17.86 23.55
CA ARG A 266 -6.36 18.71 24.14
C ARG A 266 -7.68 17.93 24.29
N VAL A 267 -8.11 17.23 23.24
CA VAL A 267 -9.34 16.42 23.27
C VAL A 267 -9.25 15.31 24.30
N LYS A 268 -8.11 14.61 24.38
CA LYS A 268 -7.88 13.58 25.40
C LYS A 268 -7.91 14.16 26.83
N ALA A 269 -7.31 15.33 27.04
CA ALA A 269 -7.29 16.01 28.35
C ALA A 269 -8.69 16.45 28.80
N ALA A 270 -9.57 16.79 27.85
CA ALA A 270 -10.98 17.13 28.12
C ALA A 270 -11.88 15.90 28.33
N GLY A 271 -11.34 14.67 28.24
CA GLY A 271 -12.10 13.43 28.38
C GLY A 271 -12.74 12.92 27.09
N GLY A 272 -12.47 13.57 25.95
CA GLY A 272 -12.92 13.14 24.63
C GLY A 272 -12.11 11.98 24.04
N THR A 273 -12.55 11.53 22.87
CA THR A 273 -11.98 10.44 22.10
C THR A 273 -11.36 10.96 20.81
N VAL A 274 -10.20 10.41 20.45
CA VAL A 274 -9.58 10.66 19.14
C VAL A 274 -9.90 9.47 18.25
N PHE A 275 -10.74 9.68 17.25
CA PHE A 275 -11.06 8.69 16.23
C PHE A 275 -10.10 8.80 15.06
N PHE A 276 -9.70 7.67 14.51
CA PHE A 276 -8.90 7.59 13.28
C PHE A 276 -9.65 6.77 12.23
N ALA A 277 -9.94 7.41 11.11
CA ALA A 277 -10.50 6.77 9.92
C ALA A 277 -9.48 6.81 8.79
N SER A 278 -9.39 5.74 8.01
CA SER A 278 -8.58 5.73 6.80
C SER A 278 -9.35 5.11 5.64
N ILE A 279 -9.29 5.83 4.52
CA ILE A 279 -9.70 5.37 3.20
C ILE A 279 -8.45 4.79 2.53
N GLY A 280 -8.51 3.53 2.09
CA GLY A 280 -7.37 2.89 1.43
C GLY A 280 -7.44 1.37 1.53
N HIS A 281 -6.34 0.67 1.27
CA HIS A 281 -6.31 -0.79 1.33
C HIS A 281 -5.57 -1.33 2.55
N THR A 282 -4.72 -0.52 3.17
CA THR A 282 -3.85 -0.92 4.29
C THR A 282 -4.59 -0.97 5.63
N PHE A 283 -5.52 -0.04 5.86
CA PHE A 283 -6.28 0.08 7.12
C PHE A 283 -7.60 -0.70 7.08
N PRO A 284 -8.28 -0.91 8.22
CA PRO A 284 -7.69 -0.96 9.55
C PRO A 284 -6.74 -2.18 9.73
N SER A 285 -6.53 -3.00 8.70
CA SER A 285 -5.74 -4.25 8.81
C SER A 285 -4.31 -4.05 9.30
N GLU A 286 -3.71 -2.90 9.02
CA GLU A 286 -2.40 -2.50 9.53
C GLU A 286 -2.35 -2.41 11.06
N VAL A 287 -3.45 -1.99 11.68
CA VAL A 287 -3.51 -1.80 13.13
C VAL A 287 -3.94 -3.11 13.79
N PRO A 288 -3.14 -3.65 14.74
CA PRO A 288 -3.51 -4.84 15.48
C PRO A 288 -4.91 -4.70 16.09
N SER A 289 -5.74 -5.73 15.99
CA SER A 289 -7.17 -5.66 16.39
C SER A 289 -7.36 -5.21 17.84
N LYS A 290 -6.44 -5.58 18.74
CA LYS A 290 -6.46 -5.18 20.15
C LYS A 290 -6.13 -3.70 20.38
N GLU A 291 -5.39 -3.08 19.46
CA GLU A 291 -5.00 -1.68 19.53
C GLU A 291 -6.08 -0.76 18.97
N ARG A 292 -6.91 -1.26 18.04
CA ARG A 292 -7.93 -0.46 17.35
C ARG A 292 -8.89 0.27 18.30
N SER A 293 -9.25 -0.32 19.44
CA SER A 293 -10.19 0.27 20.40
C SER A 293 -9.59 0.63 21.77
N ARG A 294 -8.28 0.39 21.98
CA ARG A 294 -7.62 0.56 23.28
C ARG A 294 -6.38 1.44 23.25
N GLY A 295 -5.97 1.90 22.07
CA GLY A 295 -4.83 2.82 21.92
C GLY A 295 -5.20 4.27 22.21
N ALA A 296 -4.23 5.17 22.03
CA ALA A 296 -4.46 6.62 22.10
C ALA A 296 -5.46 7.12 21.04
N MET A 297 -5.65 6.36 19.96
CA MET A 297 -6.65 6.62 18.92
C MET A 297 -7.56 5.40 18.72
N HIS A 298 -8.86 5.65 18.54
CA HIS A 298 -9.85 4.64 18.18
C HIS A 298 -9.95 4.52 16.65
N VAL A 299 -9.44 3.42 16.10
CA VAL A 299 -9.44 3.15 14.66
C VAL A 299 -10.79 2.58 14.24
N ILE A 300 -11.48 3.33 13.38
CA ILE A 300 -12.79 3.00 12.83
C ILE A 300 -12.70 2.48 11.38
N SER A 301 -13.74 1.77 10.93
CA SER A 301 -13.73 1.02 9.66
C SER A 301 -13.68 1.93 8.42
N GLN A 302 -13.29 1.33 7.27
CA GLN A 302 -12.99 2.00 5.99
C GLN A 302 -14.22 2.43 5.18
N GLY A 303 -15.40 2.44 5.79
CA GLY A 303 -16.61 2.80 5.09
C GLY A 303 -16.54 4.15 4.41
N TRP A 304 -17.17 4.29 3.24
CA TRP A 304 -17.51 5.61 2.70
C TRP A 304 -18.78 6.17 3.33
N ASN A 305 -19.58 5.31 3.98
CA ASN A 305 -20.90 5.67 4.49
C ASN A 305 -20.92 5.78 6.02
N ARG A 306 -21.92 6.53 6.51
CA ARG A 306 -22.22 6.68 7.94
C ARG A 306 -22.55 5.34 8.61
N ASP A 307 -23.12 4.40 7.86
CA ASP A 307 -23.60 3.12 8.41
C ASP A 307 -22.48 2.10 8.65
N ASP A 308 -21.26 2.40 8.22
CA ASP A 308 -20.09 1.51 8.34
C ASP A 308 -19.39 1.63 9.71
N TYR A 309 -19.91 2.46 10.62
CA TYR A 309 -19.43 2.56 11.99
C TYR A 309 -19.95 1.41 12.83
N THR A 310 -19.10 0.43 13.12
CA THR A 310 -19.40 -0.61 14.11
C THR A 310 -19.06 -0.09 15.51
N GLY A 311 -19.84 0.85 16.05
CA GLY A 311 -19.63 1.41 17.39
C GLY A 311 -20.23 2.81 17.57
N PRO A 312 -20.09 3.42 18.77
CA PRO A 312 -20.42 4.83 18.95
C PRO A 312 -19.50 5.66 18.04
N GLY A 313 -20.12 6.45 17.15
CA GLY A 313 -19.38 7.39 16.30
C GLY A 313 -18.85 8.58 17.10
N PRO A 314 -18.02 9.44 16.48
CA PRO A 314 -17.54 10.67 17.10
C PRO A 314 -18.70 11.62 17.44
N GLY A 315 -18.62 12.25 18.61
CA GLY A 315 -19.49 13.33 19.08
C GLY A 315 -18.80 14.70 19.12
N THR A 316 -19.46 15.70 19.70
CA THR A 316 -19.03 17.11 19.69
C THR A 316 -17.73 17.38 20.44
N GLU A 317 -17.43 16.55 21.44
CA GLU A 317 -16.22 16.61 22.28
C GLU A 317 -15.06 15.78 21.72
N ASP A 318 -15.26 15.12 20.57
CA ASP A 318 -14.30 14.21 19.97
C ASP A 318 -13.54 14.87 18.81
N LEU A 319 -12.37 14.29 18.52
CA LEU A 319 -11.58 14.61 17.33
C LEU A 319 -11.69 13.45 16.35
N MET A 320 -12.04 13.74 15.10
CA MET A 320 -11.95 12.80 13.99
C MET A 320 -10.74 13.13 13.12
N ILE A 321 -9.81 12.19 13.00
CA ILE A 321 -8.69 12.26 12.06
C ILE A 321 -9.03 11.35 10.87
N VAL A 322 -9.10 11.91 9.67
CA VAL A 322 -9.45 11.20 8.45
C VAL A 322 -8.31 11.26 7.46
N LEU A 323 -7.81 10.09 7.11
CA LEU A 323 -6.82 9.89 6.06
C LEU A 323 -7.57 9.57 4.75
N GLY A 324 -7.82 10.62 3.97
CA GLY A 324 -8.49 10.57 2.66
C GLY A 324 -7.54 10.12 1.55
N MET A 325 -8.09 9.59 0.46
CA MET A 325 -7.25 9.03 -0.60
C MET A 325 -7.86 9.08 -2.00
N PRO A 326 -7.06 9.46 -3.01
CA PRO A 326 -6.29 10.70 -3.02
C PRO A 326 -7.23 11.93 -3.03
N THR A 327 -8.52 11.69 -3.24
CA THR A 327 -9.60 12.68 -3.24
C THR A 327 -9.97 13.11 -1.82
N PHE A 328 -10.41 14.36 -1.71
CA PHE A 328 -10.96 14.94 -0.50
C PHE A 328 -12.32 14.29 -0.19
N PRO A 329 -12.49 13.64 0.98
CA PRO A 329 -13.74 12.94 1.31
C PRO A 329 -14.79 13.94 1.81
N ALA A 330 -15.34 14.73 0.89
CA ALA A 330 -16.28 15.82 1.17
C ALA A 330 -17.47 15.40 2.04
N ALA A 331 -18.01 14.19 1.84
CA ALA A 331 -19.11 13.67 2.65
C ALA A 331 -18.75 13.51 4.14
N ARG A 332 -17.49 13.14 4.46
CA ARG A 332 -17.01 13.05 5.84
C ARG A 332 -16.82 14.44 6.45
N ALA A 333 -16.33 15.38 5.66
CA ALA A 333 -16.19 16.77 6.09
C ALA A 333 -17.55 17.44 6.36
N ALA A 334 -18.54 17.21 5.49
CA ALA A 334 -19.91 17.65 5.70
C ALA A 334 -20.52 17.01 6.95
N PHE A 335 -20.37 15.70 7.13
CA PHE A 335 -20.84 15.00 8.33
C PHE A 335 -20.24 15.59 9.61
N ALA A 336 -18.93 15.83 9.65
CA ALA A 336 -18.29 16.43 10.82
C ALA A 336 -18.82 17.84 11.10
N ALA A 337 -19.00 18.67 10.07
CA ALA A 337 -19.54 20.01 10.22
C ALA A 337 -21.00 20.00 10.72
N GLU A 338 -21.85 19.14 10.16
CA GLU A 338 -23.26 18.99 10.55
C GLU A 338 -23.45 18.52 11.99
N ASN A 339 -22.49 17.76 12.53
CA ASN A 339 -22.53 17.19 13.87
C ASN A 339 -21.61 17.91 14.85
N ASP A 340 -21.07 19.07 14.45
CA ASP A 340 -20.17 19.88 15.27
C ASP A 340 -19.01 19.06 15.85
N ILE A 341 -18.36 18.26 15.00
CA ILE A 341 -17.21 17.39 15.33
C ILE A 341 -15.94 18.09 14.88
N GLU A 342 -14.89 18.09 15.70
CA GLU A 342 -13.59 18.56 15.26
C GLU A 342 -12.95 17.58 14.26
N LEU A 343 -12.46 18.08 13.14
CA LEU A 343 -11.98 17.29 12.02
C LEU A 343 -10.56 17.67 11.62
N VAL A 344 -9.72 16.65 11.50
CA VAL A 344 -8.45 16.71 10.78
C VAL A 344 -8.60 15.88 9.50
N MET A 345 -8.28 16.46 8.35
CA MET A 345 -8.28 15.80 7.06
C MET A 345 -6.88 15.75 6.47
N LEU A 346 -6.48 14.57 5.98
CA LEU A 346 -5.23 14.38 5.26
C LEU A 346 -5.57 13.89 3.85
N SER A 347 -5.26 14.66 2.82
CA SER A 347 -5.53 14.29 1.41
C SER A 347 -4.66 15.10 0.43
N THR A 348 -4.47 14.57 -0.78
CA THR A 348 -3.79 15.30 -1.86
C THR A 348 -4.71 16.35 -2.47
N GLU A 349 -5.97 15.98 -2.79
CA GLU A 349 -6.96 16.94 -3.29
C GLU A 349 -7.32 17.95 -2.20
N LYS A 350 -7.44 19.22 -2.58
CA LYS A 350 -7.70 20.31 -1.63
C LYS A 350 -9.19 20.35 -1.27
N PRO A 351 -9.52 20.78 -0.04
CA PRO A 351 -10.91 20.97 0.36
C PRO A 351 -11.67 21.91 -0.59
N THR A 352 -11.00 22.95 -1.11
CA THR A 352 -11.60 23.94 -2.02
C THR A 352 -12.06 23.36 -3.35
N ASP A 353 -11.58 22.17 -3.73
CA ASP A 353 -11.91 21.56 -5.02
C ASP A 353 -13.28 20.84 -4.97
N ARG A 354 -13.77 20.48 -3.77
CA ARG A 354 -15.01 19.68 -3.58
C ARG A 354 -15.87 20.04 -2.36
N GLY A 355 -15.37 20.86 -1.45
CA GLY A 355 -16.06 21.26 -0.22
C GLY A 355 -16.66 22.67 -0.30
N PRO A 356 -17.48 23.07 0.68
CA PRO A 356 -17.88 24.46 0.86
C PRO A 356 -16.66 25.39 0.94
N GLU A 357 -16.81 26.60 0.40
CA GLU A 357 -15.77 27.63 0.38
C GLU A 357 -15.29 28.05 1.78
N SER A 358 -16.05 27.75 2.83
CA SER A 358 -15.75 28.15 4.21
C SER A 358 -15.98 27.01 5.21
N TYR A 359 -14.92 26.24 5.47
CA TYR A 359 -14.85 25.44 6.70
C TYR A 359 -14.41 26.33 7.88
N ASP A 360 -14.99 26.12 9.06
CA ASP A 360 -14.48 26.76 10.29
C ASP A 360 -13.09 26.20 10.60
N THR A 361 -12.06 26.99 10.32
CA THR A 361 -10.65 26.64 10.53
C THR A 361 -10.30 26.32 12.00
N ASN A 362 -11.14 26.74 12.96
CA ASN A 362 -10.96 26.36 14.36
C ASN A 362 -11.28 24.87 14.55
N ARG A 363 -12.31 24.36 13.86
CA ARG A 363 -12.77 22.97 13.95
C ARG A 363 -12.27 22.08 12.82
N PHE A 364 -11.69 22.66 11.78
CA PHE A 364 -11.21 21.94 10.61
C PHE A 364 -9.73 22.24 10.36
N LEU A 365 -8.91 21.19 10.34
CA LEU A 365 -7.51 21.25 9.92
C LEU A 365 -7.32 20.34 8.71
N TRP A 366 -6.76 20.88 7.63
CA TRP A 366 -6.37 20.08 6.47
C TRP A 366 -4.86 20.03 6.34
N LEU A 367 -4.33 18.85 6.05
CA LEU A 367 -2.94 18.58 5.73
C LEU A 367 -2.87 18.03 4.31
N GLU A 368 -2.11 18.72 3.46
CA GLU A 368 -1.82 18.26 2.10
C GLU A 368 -0.84 17.09 2.14
N THR A 369 -1.19 15.99 1.49
CA THR A 369 -0.29 14.83 1.37
C THR A 369 0.58 14.97 0.11
N PRO A 370 1.90 14.70 0.16
CA PRO A 370 2.85 15.04 -0.89
C PRO A 370 2.87 14.07 -2.07
N TRP A 371 2.11 12.98 -1.98
CA TRP A 371 2.00 11.99 -3.06
C TRP A 371 0.93 12.38 -4.08
N PRO A 372 0.99 11.86 -5.32
CA PRO A 372 0.21 12.38 -6.43
C PRO A 372 -1.22 11.84 -6.42
N MET A 373 -2.11 12.51 -7.16
CA MET A 373 -3.53 12.14 -7.27
C MET A 373 -3.75 10.77 -7.91
N GLU A 374 -2.79 10.29 -8.67
CA GLU A 374 -2.85 9.02 -9.39
C GLU A 374 -2.57 7.82 -8.48
N ASP A 375 -2.07 8.03 -7.25
CA ASP A 375 -1.51 7.03 -6.32
C ASP A 375 -0.23 6.34 -6.87
N GLY A 376 -0.21 5.95 -8.15
CA GLY A 376 0.99 5.47 -8.84
C GLY A 376 2.07 6.55 -8.93
N ALA A 377 3.32 6.17 -8.66
CA ALA A 377 4.43 7.10 -8.53
C ALA A 377 5.51 6.98 -9.61
N VAL A 378 5.75 5.77 -10.13
CA VAL A 378 6.83 5.52 -11.10
C VAL A 378 6.31 5.65 -12.52
N GLU A 379 6.96 6.51 -13.31
CA GLU A 379 6.73 6.63 -14.74
C GLU A 379 7.48 5.53 -15.49
N ILE A 380 6.78 4.84 -16.40
CA ILE A 380 7.39 3.95 -17.39
C ILE A 380 7.48 4.72 -18.71
N PRO A 381 8.68 4.89 -19.30
CA PRO A 381 8.83 5.58 -20.58
C PRO A 381 7.88 5.04 -21.65
N GLY A 382 7.11 5.94 -22.27
CA GLY A 382 6.12 5.60 -23.29
C GLY A 382 4.78 5.06 -22.79
N TYR A 383 4.64 4.77 -21.48
CA TYR A 383 3.38 4.31 -20.89
C TYR A 383 2.50 5.47 -20.44
N ASP A 384 1.18 5.31 -20.51
CA ASP A 384 0.20 6.39 -20.31
C ASP A 384 -0.16 6.67 -18.84
N ILE A 385 0.26 5.84 -17.88
CA ILE A 385 -0.01 6.05 -16.45
C ILE A 385 1.22 5.78 -15.60
N LYS A 386 1.24 6.39 -14.41
CA LYS A 386 2.18 6.02 -13.36
C LYS A 386 1.77 4.72 -12.69
N VAL A 387 2.75 3.95 -12.25
CA VAL A 387 2.56 2.65 -11.59
C VAL A 387 3.24 2.63 -10.23
N LEU A 388 3.03 1.55 -9.47
CA LEU A 388 3.53 1.35 -8.11
C LEU A 388 2.94 2.38 -7.14
N PRO A 389 1.81 2.06 -6.49
CA PRO A 389 1.15 2.99 -5.57
C PRO A 389 2.03 3.27 -4.36
N VAL A 390 1.93 4.48 -3.81
CA VAL A 390 2.72 4.90 -2.63
C VAL A 390 1.85 5.10 -1.41
N THR A 391 0.56 5.31 -1.60
CA THR A 391 -0.33 5.72 -0.53
C THR A 391 -0.34 4.76 0.64
N GLY A 392 -0.49 3.46 0.41
CA GLY A 392 -0.71 2.53 1.52
C GLY A 392 0.43 2.58 2.54
N PHE A 393 1.65 2.66 2.02
CA PHE A 393 2.86 2.88 2.80
C PHE A 393 2.85 4.24 3.49
N MET A 394 2.64 5.34 2.76
CA MET A 394 2.72 6.69 3.32
C MET A 394 1.63 6.98 4.38
N ASN A 395 0.44 6.41 4.17
CA ASN A 395 -0.66 6.39 5.13
C ASN A 395 -0.27 5.70 6.43
N GLY A 396 0.42 4.55 6.33
CA GLY A 396 0.97 3.84 7.48
C GLY A 396 1.99 4.69 8.25
N VAL A 397 2.91 5.33 7.52
CA VAL A 397 3.92 6.22 8.12
C VAL A 397 3.25 7.36 8.89
N LEU A 398 2.31 8.08 8.27
CA LEU A 398 1.58 9.17 8.92
C LEU A 398 0.84 8.72 10.19
N TYR A 399 0.12 7.61 10.10
CA TYR A 399 -0.61 7.05 11.24
C TYR A 399 0.33 6.78 12.42
N TYR A 400 1.43 6.06 12.19
CA TYR A 400 2.35 5.71 13.26
C TYR A 400 3.11 6.92 13.79
N THR A 401 3.43 7.92 12.97
CA THR A 401 4.00 9.18 13.44
C THR A 401 3.04 9.89 14.39
N ILE A 402 1.79 10.13 13.99
CA ILE A 402 0.77 10.80 14.83
C ILE A 402 0.55 10.00 16.13
N LYS A 403 0.43 8.67 16.02
CA LYS A 403 0.23 7.79 17.17
C LYS A 403 1.40 7.85 18.16
N ALA A 404 2.64 7.81 17.67
CA ALA A 404 3.84 7.87 18.49
C ALA A 404 3.93 9.18 19.28
N GLU A 405 3.77 10.31 18.57
CA GLU A 405 3.83 11.64 19.16
C GLU A 405 2.71 11.86 20.19
N LEU A 406 1.50 11.40 19.89
CA LEU A 406 0.36 11.48 20.81
C LEU A 406 0.61 10.65 22.08
N GLU A 407 1.01 9.38 21.94
CA GLU A 407 1.26 8.52 23.10
C GLU A 407 2.38 9.03 23.98
N GLN A 408 3.43 9.58 23.38
CA GLN A 408 4.51 10.18 24.13
C GLN A 408 4.04 11.39 24.95
N ARG A 409 3.26 12.29 24.35
CA ARG A 409 2.77 13.48 25.06
C ARG A 409 1.71 13.17 26.12
N LEU A 410 0.98 12.07 25.98
CA LEU A 410 0.04 11.61 27.02
C LEU A 410 0.75 10.91 28.19
N ALA A 411 2.00 10.48 28.01
CA ALA A 411 2.80 9.84 29.04
C ALA A 411 3.60 10.82 29.91
N ASN A 412 3.82 12.04 29.41
CA ASN A 412 4.48 13.15 30.11
C ASN A 412 3.43 14.08 30.74
#